data_AF-A0A8R1DTC7-F1
#
_entry.id   AF-A0A8R1DTC7-F1
#
_cell.length_a   1.000
_cell.length_b   1.000
_cell.length_c   1.000
_cell.angle_alpha   90.00
_cell.angle_beta   90.00
_cell.angle_gamma   90.00
#
_symmetry.space_group_name_H-M   'P 1'
#
loop_
_entity.id
_entity.type
_entity.pdbx_description
1 polymer ?
#
loop_
_entity_poly.entity_id
_entity_poly.type
_entity_poly.pdbx_seq_one_letter_code
_entity_poly.pdbx_strand_id
1 'polypeptide(L)'
;MVWAGVTSTGKTPLVFIDRNVKINAEVYQKTVLMDNMLPWASQHFVGRPFILQQDWAPSHGAKSTKVVLDTHFPEYLEKDLWRARSPDLNPMDFSVWGLLESKISGSSYNSGDALEAALQKA
;
A
#
# COMPACT_ATOMS: atom_id res chain seq x y z
N MET A 1 7.37 -7.26 -5.61
CA MET A 1 7.01 -5.87 -5.25
C MET A 1 6.34 -5.93 -3.89
N VAL A 2 6.42 -4.89 -3.05
CA VAL A 2 5.77 -4.89 -1.73
C VAL A 2 4.81 -3.71 -1.66
N TRP A 3 3.61 -3.95 -1.15
CA TRP A 3 2.66 -2.90 -0.79
C TRP A 3 2.45 -2.89 0.72
N ALA A 4 2.28 -1.69 1.28
CA ALA A 4 1.87 -1.51 2.67
C ALA A 4 1.22 -0.13 2.84
N GLY A 5 0.48 0.03 3.93
CA GLY A 5 -0.07 1.30 4.39
C GLY A 5 0.24 1.54 5.86
N VAL A 6 0.22 2.81 6.25
CA VAL A 6 0.38 3.25 7.63
C VAL A 6 -0.67 4.29 7.98
N THR A 7 -0.95 4.37 9.28
CA THR A 7 -1.76 5.41 9.90
C THR A 7 -1.01 5.90 11.15
N SER A 8 -1.48 6.96 11.78
CA SER A 8 -0.91 7.42 13.06
C SER A 8 -1.03 6.38 14.19
N THR A 9 -1.87 5.34 14.03
CA THR A 9 -2.20 4.37 15.08
C THR A 9 -1.84 2.93 14.73
N GLY A 10 -1.30 2.66 13.54
CA GLY A 10 -1.01 1.30 13.10
C GLY A 10 -0.49 1.21 11.68
N LYS A 11 -0.12 -0.02 11.28
CA LYS A 11 0.38 -0.37 9.96
C LYS A 11 -0.35 -1.59 9.42
N THR A 12 -0.53 -1.67 8.10
CA THR A 12 -1.02 -2.87 7.44
C THR A 12 0.05 -3.97 7.49
N PRO A 13 -0.31 -5.23 7.26
CA PRO A 13 0.65 -6.25 6.84
C PRO A 13 1.39 -5.81 5.56
N LEU A 14 2.60 -6.35 5.36
CA LEU A 14 3.29 -6.25 4.08
C LEU A 14 2.63 -7.22 3.10
N VAL A 15 2.20 -6.70 1.95
CA VAL A 15 1.61 -7.49 0.86
C VAL A 15 2.66 -7.70 -0.21
N PHE A 16 3.12 -8.94 -0.35
CA PHE A 16 4.10 -9.33 -1.35
C PHE A 16 3.38 -9.69 -2.64
N ILE A 17 3.74 -8.99 -3.72
CA ILE A 17 3.25 -9.29 -5.07
C ILE A 17 4.33 -10.08 -5.79
N ASP A 18 3.91 -11.25 -6.29
CA ASP A 18 4.74 -12.24 -6.96
C ASP A 18 5.67 -11.63 -8.02
N ARG A 19 6.84 -12.27 -8.18
CA ARG A 19 7.80 -11.89 -9.21
C ARG A 19 7.14 -11.99 -10.60
N ASN A 20 7.47 -11.02 -11.45
CA ASN A 20 6.94 -10.90 -12.82
C ASN A 20 5.44 -10.59 -12.93
N VAL A 21 4.73 -10.35 -11.82
CA VAL A 21 3.35 -9.83 -11.87
C VAL A 21 3.39 -8.32 -12.00
N LYS A 22 2.80 -7.81 -13.08
CA LYS A 22 2.55 -6.37 -13.24
C LYS A 22 1.33 -5.99 -12.42
N ILE A 23 1.47 -5.01 -11.52
CA ILE A 23 0.33 -4.44 -10.80
C ILE A 23 -0.50 -3.62 -11.78
N ASN A 24 -1.51 -4.25 -12.36
CA ASN A 24 -2.57 -3.58 -13.11
C ASN A 24 -3.73 -3.23 -12.17
N ALA A 25 -4.81 -2.67 -12.71
CA ALA A 25 -5.98 -2.28 -11.92
C ALA A 25 -6.64 -3.49 -11.21
N GLU A 26 -6.76 -4.63 -11.88
CA GLU A 26 -7.38 -5.85 -11.34
C GLU A 26 -6.56 -6.44 -10.18
N VAL A 27 -5.25 -6.57 -10.35
CA VAL A 27 -4.34 -7.05 -9.30
C VAL A 27 -4.38 -6.11 -8.10
N TYR A 28 -4.40 -4.80 -8.33
CA TYR A 28 -4.51 -3.81 -7.27
C TYR A 28 -5.85 -3.92 -6.51
N GLN A 29 -6.96 -3.95 -7.23
CA GLN A 29 -8.30 -4.06 -6.64
C GLN A 29 -8.42 -5.33 -5.81
N LYS A 30 -8.12 -6.49 -6.40
CA LYS A 30 -8.27 -7.76 -5.72
C LYS A 30 -7.26 -7.91 -4.58
N THR A 31 -5.97 -7.86 -4.89
CA THR A 31 -4.93 -8.25 -3.94
C THR A 31 -4.70 -7.18 -2.89
N VAL A 32 -4.65 -5.91 -3.29
CA VAL A 32 -4.33 -4.83 -2.36
C VAL A 32 -5.58 -4.34 -1.65
N LEU A 33 -6.61 -3.91 -2.38
CA LEU A 33 -7.79 -3.30 -1.76
C LEU A 33 -8.67 -4.33 -1.06
N MET A 34 -9.13 -5.37 -1.77
CA MET A 34 -10.15 -6.29 -1.26
C MET A 34 -9.60 -7.36 -0.33
N ASP A 35 -8.50 -8.02 -0.71
CA ASP A 35 -7.97 -9.15 0.05
C ASP A 35 -7.19 -8.72 1.31
N ASN A 36 -6.62 -7.50 1.32
CA ASN A 36 -5.72 -7.05 2.39
C ASN A 36 -6.16 -5.75 3.08
N MET A 37 -6.32 -4.66 2.33
CA MET A 37 -6.56 -3.34 2.93
C MET A 37 -7.94 -3.25 3.60
N LEU A 38 -9.01 -3.65 2.92
CA LEU A 38 -10.38 -3.51 3.42
C LEU A 38 -10.64 -4.35 4.69
N PRO A 39 -10.21 -5.63 4.78
CA PRO A 39 -10.31 -6.39 6.02
C PRO A 39 -9.51 -5.75 7.16
N TRP A 40 -8.28 -5.32 6.88
CA TRP A 40 -7.45 -4.66 7.89
C TRP A 40 -8.08 -3.36 8.39
N ALA A 41 -8.56 -2.51 7.48
CA ALA A 41 -9.18 -1.23 7.82
C ALA A 41 -10.47 -1.43 8.65
N SER A 42 -11.28 -2.42 8.29
CA SER A 42 -12.50 -2.77 9.04
C SER A 42 -12.18 -3.13 10.49
N GLN A 43 -11.11 -3.91 10.71
CA GLN A 43 -10.66 -4.31 12.05
C GLN A 43 -9.98 -3.16 12.82
N HIS A 44 -9.16 -2.37 12.14
CA HIS A 44 -8.34 -1.31 12.75
C HIS A 44 -9.17 -0.09 13.14
N PHE A 45 -10.06 0.36 12.26
CA PHE A 45 -10.86 1.55 12.48
C PHE A 45 -12.16 1.26 13.24
N VAL A 46 -12.67 0.02 13.21
CA VAL A 46 -13.90 -0.41 13.90
C VAL A 46 -15.08 0.52 13.57
N GLY A 47 -15.26 0.80 12.28
CA GLY A 47 -16.32 1.68 11.77
C GLY A 47 -16.04 3.18 11.89
N ARG A 48 -14.91 3.60 12.45
CA ARG A 48 -14.49 5.02 12.40
C ARG A 48 -14.14 5.42 10.96
N PRO A 49 -14.48 6.65 10.54
CA PRO A 49 -14.13 7.13 9.21
C PRO A 49 -12.60 7.29 9.07
N PHE A 50 -12.11 7.09 7.85
CA PHE A 50 -10.73 7.30 7.47
C PHE A 50 -10.65 7.72 6.00
N ILE A 51 -9.54 8.34 5.60
CA ILE A 51 -9.28 8.73 4.21
C ILE A 51 -8.13 7.87 3.69
N LEU A 52 -8.35 7.14 2.59
CA LEU A 52 -7.28 6.45 1.90
C LEU A 52 -6.45 7.43 1.05
N GLN A 53 -5.17 7.55 1.34
CA GLN A 53 -4.20 8.27 0.52
C GLN A 53 -3.40 7.28 -0.33
N GLN A 54 -3.27 7.54 -1.63
CA GLN A 54 -2.48 6.75 -2.57
C GLN A 54 -1.88 7.65 -3.66
N ASP A 55 -0.77 7.23 -4.28
CA ASP A 55 -0.26 7.90 -5.46
C ASP A 55 -1.18 7.56 -6.66
N TRP A 56 -1.55 8.52 -7.50
CA TRP A 56 -2.49 8.26 -8.59
C TRP A 56 -1.84 7.54 -9.80
N ALA A 57 -1.07 6.48 -9.53
CA ALA A 57 -0.51 5.57 -10.52
C ALA A 57 -1.63 4.98 -11.41
N PRO A 58 -1.33 4.49 -12.63
CA PRO A 58 -2.37 4.07 -13.57
C PRO A 58 -3.35 3.02 -13.03
N SER A 59 -2.90 2.09 -12.18
CA SER A 59 -3.75 1.10 -11.49
C SER A 59 -4.69 1.75 -10.48
N HIS A 60 -4.21 2.72 -9.71
CA HIS A 60 -4.97 3.43 -8.68
C HIS A 60 -6.00 4.39 -9.32
N GLY A 61 -5.62 5.00 -10.45
CA GLY A 61 -6.45 5.92 -11.23
C GLY A 61 -7.43 5.28 -12.21
N ALA A 62 -7.46 3.95 -12.34
CA ALA A 62 -8.37 3.27 -13.25
C ALA A 62 -9.83 3.51 -12.85
N LYS A 63 -10.73 3.63 -13.85
CA LYS A 63 -12.16 3.83 -13.61
C LYS A 63 -12.77 2.70 -12.75
N SER A 64 -12.37 1.45 -13.01
CA SER A 64 -12.81 0.31 -12.19
C SER A 64 -12.29 0.38 -10.76
N THR A 65 -11.07 0.90 -10.55
CA THR A 65 -10.54 1.07 -9.19
C THR A 65 -11.34 2.09 -8.42
N LYS A 66 -11.72 3.21 -9.06
CA LYS A 66 -12.60 4.21 -8.45
C LYS A 66 -13.94 3.62 -8.02
N VAL A 67 -14.56 2.79 -8.86
CA VAL A 67 -15.80 2.08 -8.48
C VAL A 67 -15.61 1.23 -7.22
N VAL A 68 -14.49 0.51 -7.11
CA VAL A 68 -14.17 -0.26 -5.89
C VAL A 68 -14.01 0.66 -4.67
N LEU A 69 -13.33 1.79 -4.83
CA LEU A 69 -13.15 2.79 -3.77
C LEU A 69 -14.49 3.37 -3.31
N ASP A 70 -15.31 3.84 -4.24
CA ASP A 70 -16.62 4.44 -3.97
C ASP A 70 -17.58 3.42 -3.30
N THR A 71 -17.42 2.13 -3.59
CA THR A 71 -18.30 1.07 -3.06
C THR A 71 -17.91 0.64 -1.65
N HIS A 72 -16.61 0.60 -1.33
CA HIS A 72 -16.11 -0.10 -0.13
C HIS A 72 -15.38 0.79 0.87
N PHE A 73 -14.93 1.98 0.48
CA PHE A 73 -14.15 2.86 1.34
C PHE A 73 -14.95 4.10 1.70
N PRO A 74 -14.88 4.57 2.96
CA PRO A 74 -15.64 5.73 3.40
C PRO A 74 -15.19 7.01 2.67
N GLU A 75 -13.89 7.16 2.44
CA GLU A 75 -13.31 8.30 1.71
C GLU A 75 -11.91 7.96 1.19
N TYR A 76 -11.48 8.65 0.13
CA TYR A 76 -10.12 8.59 -0.40
C TYR A 76 -9.71 9.94 -0.96
N LEU A 77 -8.41 10.23 -0.92
CA LEU A 77 -7.88 11.50 -1.41
C LEU A 77 -7.96 11.55 -2.94
N GLU A 78 -8.83 12.41 -3.45
CA GLU A 78 -9.06 12.57 -4.88
C GLU A 78 -7.80 13.01 -5.66
N LYS A 79 -7.84 12.80 -6.99
CA LYS A 79 -6.69 13.02 -7.87
C LYS A 79 -6.27 14.47 -7.99
N ASP A 80 -7.23 15.38 -7.94
CA ASP A 80 -7.02 16.82 -7.96
C ASP A 80 -6.46 17.37 -6.64
N LEU A 81 -6.74 16.70 -5.51
CA LEU A 81 -6.18 17.02 -4.20
C LEU A 81 -4.76 16.48 -4.00
N TRP A 82 -4.35 15.46 -4.77
CA TRP A 82 -3.01 14.91 -4.73
C TRP A 82 -2.07 15.56 -5.76
N ARG A 83 -0.99 16.18 -5.30
CA ARG A 83 0.05 16.71 -6.20
C ARG A 83 0.82 15.56 -6.85
N ALA A 84 0.79 15.50 -8.18
CA ALA A 84 1.56 14.52 -8.93
C ALA A 84 3.07 14.69 -8.68
N ARG A 85 3.79 13.57 -8.60
CA ARG A 85 5.25 13.52 -8.35
C ARG A 85 5.69 14.14 -7.02
N SER A 86 4.86 14.00 -5.99
CA SER A 86 5.18 14.46 -4.63
C SER A 86 5.33 13.29 -3.65
N PRO A 87 6.39 12.47 -3.77
CA PRO A 87 6.66 11.38 -2.82
C PRO A 87 6.94 11.91 -1.40
N ASP A 88 7.39 13.15 -1.28
CA ASP A 88 7.58 13.87 -0.02
C ASP A 88 6.29 14.06 0.79
N LEU A 89 5.13 14.02 0.13
CA LEU A 89 3.81 14.13 0.77
C LEU A 89 3.22 12.76 1.15
N ASN A 90 3.87 11.65 0.78
CA ASN A 90 3.45 10.31 1.14
C ASN A 90 4.33 9.80 2.29
N PRO A 91 3.78 9.53 3.49
CA PRO A 91 4.56 8.99 4.61
C PRO A 91 5.32 7.72 4.26
N MET A 92 4.75 6.88 3.37
CA MET A 92 5.40 5.65 2.92
C MET A 92 6.71 5.94 2.16
N ASP A 93 6.65 6.83 1.18
CA ASP A 93 7.79 7.17 0.32
C ASP A 93 8.78 8.11 1.00
N PHE A 94 8.28 9.08 1.78
CA PHE A 94 9.12 10.05 2.48
C PHE A 94 9.98 9.41 3.58
N SER A 95 9.47 8.39 4.28
CA SER A 95 10.15 7.86 5.47
C SER A 95 10.09 6.34 5.65
N VAL A 96 8.91 5.72 5.57
CA VAL A 96 8.75 4.32 6.01
C VAL A 96 9.59 3.36 5.16
N TRP A 97 9.59 3.52 3.84
CA TRP A 97 10.39 2.66 2.96
C TRP A 97 11.89 2.82 3.19
N GLY A 98 12.38 4.05 3.33
CA GLY A 98 13.80 4.30 3.63
C GLY A 98 14.23 3.72 4.98
N LEU A 99 13.37 3.81 6.01
CA LEU A 99 13.63 3.18 7.30
C LEU A 99 13.67 1.66 7.20
N LEU A 100 12.71 1.05 6.49
CA LEU A 100 12.66 -0.39 6.31
C LEU A 100 13.88 -0.90 5.55
N GLU A 101 14.26 -0.22 4.47
CA GLU A 101 15.48 -0.51 3.70
C GLU A 101 16.73 -0.40 4.57
N SER A 102 16.87 0.66 5.37
CA SER A 102 18.04 0.86 6.23
C SER A 102 18.28 -0.30 7.19
N LYS A 103 17.21 -0.93 7.70
CA LYS A 103 17.29 -2.07 8.62
C LYS A 103 17.80 -3.36 7.96
N ILE A 104 17.54 -3.56 6.68
CA ILE A 104 17.86 -4.81 5.97
C ILE A 104 19.08 -4.67 5.05
N SER A 105 19.47 -3.44 4.69
CA SER A 105 20.57 -3.15 3.75
C SER A 105 21.94 -3.64 4.19
N GLY A 106 22.14 -3.94 5.48
CA GLY A 106 23.39 -4.50 6.02
C GLY A 106 23.61 -5.98 5.71
N SER A 107 22.69 -6.65 5.02
CA SER A 107 22.76 -8.07 4.66
C SER A 107 22.45 -8.32 3.19
N SER A 108 23.04 -9.36 2.62
CA SER A 108 22.70 -9.86 1.28
C SER A 108 21.70 -11.00 1.38
N TYR A 109 20.68 -11.00 0.54
CA TYR A 109 19.65 -12.05 0.48
C TYR A 109 19.77 -12.82 -0.83
N ASN A 110 19.83 -14.15 -0.76
CA ASN A 110 20.07 -15.04 -1.91
C ASN A 110 18.77 -15.55 -2.57
N SER A 111 17.60 -15.21 -2.04
CA SER A 111 16.30 -15.56 -2.60
C SER A 111 15.26 -14.47 -2.34
N GLY A 112 14.12 -14.55 -3.03
CA GLY A 112 12.96 -13.69 -2.76
C GLY A 112 12.46 -13.92 -1.34
N ASP A 113 12.16 -15.16 -1.00
CA ASP A 113 11.64 -15.56 0.31
C ASP A 113 12.53 -15.11 1.47
N ALA A 114 13.86 -15.17 1.31
CA ALA A 114 14.79 -14.69 2.34
C ALA A 114 14.69 -13.16 2.55
N LEU A 115 14.50 -12.41 1.46
CA LEU A 115 14.27 -10.97 1.53
C LEU A 115 12.90 -10.65 2.13
N GLU A 116 11.85 -11.39 1.76
CA GLU A 116 10.50 -11.21 2.31
C GLU A 116 10.46 -11.49 3.82
N ALA A 117 11.09 -12.59 4.26
CA ALA A 117 11.21 -12.92 5.68
C ALA A 117 11.97 -11.84 6.48
N ALA A 118 13.02 -11.26 5.89
CA ALA A 118 13.76 -10.17 6.51
C ALA A 118 12.93 -8.89 6.62
N LEU A 119 12.18 -8.55 5.56
CA LEU A 119 11.24 -7.42 5.55
C LEU A 119 10.14 -7.58 6.59
N GLN A 120 9.60 -8.78 6.77
CA GLN A 120 8.57 -9.05 7.78
C GLN A 120 9.10 -8.92 9.22
N LYS A 121 10.39 -9.17 9.45
CA LYS A 121 11.03 -9.09 10.77
C LYS A 121 11.42 -7.66 11.17
N ALA A 122 11.68 -6.79 10.20
CA ALA A 122 12.19 -5.43 10.41
C ALA A 122 11.13 -4.45 10.97
#